data_AF-A0A261BNL9-F1
#
_entry.id   AF-A0A261BNL9-F1
#
_cell.length_a   1.000
_cell.length_b   1.000
_cell.length_c   1.000
_cell.angle_alpha   90.00
_cell.angle_beta   90.00
_cell.angle_gamma   90.00
#
_symmetry.space_group_name_H-M   'P 1'
#
loop_
_entity.id
_entity.type
_entity.pdbx_description
1 polymer ?
#
loop_
_entity_poly.entity_id
_entity_poly.type
_entity_poly.pdbx_seq_one_letter_code
_entity_poly.pdbx_strand_id
1 'polypeptide(L)'
;MGGISKGDDFTVLLEPPEHFQLPQAKRVLELALIQSSKGKHEKIELADKYKLDELFNHTLAMFDEKSDFIRHCNILRCHEGHLPFFETLSVEANVKLFYKLIAVCRGY
;
A
#
# COMPACT_ATOMS: atom_id res chain seq x y z
N MET A 1 33.63 -12.51 -13.18
CA MET A 1 33.04 -11.18 -12.88
C MET A 1 31.63 -11.42 -12.37
N GLY A 2 31.45 -11.41 -11.05
CA GLY A 2 30.15 -11.62 -10.41
C GLY A 2 29.35 -10.33 -10.41
N GLY A 3 28.22 -10.32 -11.13
CA GLY A 3 27.22 -9.27 -11.04
C GLY A 3 26.20 -9.65 -9.98
N ILE A 4 26.25 -8.99 -8.82
CA ILE A 4 25.15 -9.03 -7.86
C ILE A 4 24.08 -8.08 -8.39
N SER A 5 22.96 -8.61 -8.86
CA SER A 5 21.74 -7.86 -9.12
C SER A 5 21.16 -7.43 -7.77
N LYS A 6 21.63 -6.28 -7.27
CA LYS A 6 21.18 -5.69 -6.01
C LYS A 6 19.97 -4.79 -6.30
N GLY A 7 18.78 -5.35 -6.27
CA GLY A 7 17.53 -4.62 -6.41
C GLY A 7 16.41 -5.30 -5.63
N ASP A 8 15.96 -4.63 -4.58
CA ASP A 8 14.60 -4.73 -4.02
C ASP A 8 14.18 -5.97 -3.22
N ASP A 9 15.10 -6.77 -2.65
CA ASP A 9 14.70 -7.83 -1.73
C ASP A 9 14.60 -7.35 -0.27
N PHE A 10 13.67 -6.42 -0.02
CA PHE A 10 13.31 -6.00 1.34
C PHE A 10 12.43 -7.05 2.05
N THR A 11 12.11 -8.17 1.41
CA THR A 11 11.25 -9.22 1.98
C THR A 11 11.85 -9.87 3.21
N VAL A 12 13.18 -9.89 3.32
CA VAL A 12 13.91 -10.32 4.52
C VAL A 12 13.62 -9.42 5.73
N LEU A 13 13.33 -8.14 5.53
CA LEU A 13 12.86 -7.27 6.61
C LEU A 13 11.39 -7.49 6.93
N LEU A 14 10.62 -8.12 6.04
CA LEU A 14 9.17 -8.29 6.12
C LEU A 14 8.75 -9.63 6.79
N GLU A 15 9.64 -10.28 7.54
CA GLU A 15 9.27 -11.35 8.47
C GLU A 15 8.58 -10.78 9.73
N PRO A 16 7.83 -11.59 10.52
CA PRO A 16 6.59 -11.21 11.19
C PRO A 16 6.56 -9.81 11.84
N PRO A 17 5.43 -9.08 11.78
CA PRO A 17 5.29 -7.74 12.39
C PRO A 17 5.64 -7.71 13.89
N GLU A 18 5.62 -8.86 14.56
CA GLU A 18 6.08 -9.08 15.94
C GLU A 18 7.57 -8.77 16.17
N HIS A 19 8.41 -8.79 15.13
CA HIS A 19 9.84 -8.50 15.21
C HIS A 19 10.19 -7.01 15.04
N PHE A 20 9.26 -6.17 14.59
CA PHE A 20 9.43 -4.72 14.55
C PHE A 20 9.26 -4.08 15.93
N GLN A 21 9.84 -4.69 16.97
CA GLN A 21 9.88 -4.15 18.33
C GLN A 21 10.69 -2.84 18.43
N LEU A 22 11.34 -2.44 17.34
CA LEU A 22 12.12 -1.21 17.23
C LEU A 22 11.43 -0.23 16.27
N PRO A 23 10.84 0.87 16.78
CA PRO A 23 10.24 1.94 15.96
C PRO A 23 11.19 2.49 14.88
N GLN A 24 12.50 2.48 15.11
CA GLN A 24 13.50 2.92 14.12
C GLN A 24 13.53 1.99 12.89
N ALA A 25 13.42 0.67 13.08
CA ALA A 25 13.42 -0.27 11.96
C ALA A 25 12.16 -0.12 11.11
N LYS A 26 11.01 0.10 11.76
CA LYS A 26 9.73 0.38 11.08
C LYS A 26 9.82 1.62 10.18
N ARG A 27 10.39 2.72 10.70
CA ARG A 27 10.58 3.96 9.95
C ARG A 27 11.51 3.79 8.75
N VAL A 28 12.62 3.07 8.92
CA VAL A 28 13.55 2.81 7.81
C VAL A 28 12.87 2.00 6.70
N LEU A 29 12.08 0.99 7.08
CA LEU A 29 11.30 0.20 6.12
C LEU A 29 10.26 1.06 5.38
N GLU A 30 9.51 1.89 6.09
CA GLU A 30 8.54 2.83 5.50
C GLU A 30 9.20 3.71 4.45
N LEU A 31 10.33 4.34 4.78
CA LEU A 31 11.07 5.21 3.85
C LEU A 31 11.58 4.43 2.63
N ALA A 32 12.13 3.24 2.85
CA ALA A 32 12.61 2.38 1.75
C ALA A 32 11.46 2.01 0.80
N LEU A 33 10.30 1.62 1.33
CA LEU A 33 9.13 1.27 0.53
C LEU A 33 8.53 2.49 -0.16
N ILE A 34 8.49 3.67 0.47
CA ILE A 34 8.07 4.92 -0.16
C ILE A 34 8.92 5.20 -1.41
N GLN A 35 10.24 5.08 -1.27
CA GLN A 35 11.21 5.32 -2.36
C GLN A 35 11.28 4.19 -3.40
N SER A 36 10.72 3.02 -3.10
CA SER A 36 10.76 1.86 -4.00
C SER A 36 9.91 2.03 -5.26
N SER A 37 10.24 1.25 -6.29
CA SER A 37 9.54 1.15 -7.57
C SER A 37 8.18 0.43 -7.50
N LYS A 38 7.79 -0.07 -6.32
CA LYS A 38 6.55 -0.83 -6.11
C LYS A 38 5.30 -0.03 -6.48
N GLY A 39 4.28 -0.73 -6.99
CA GLY A 39 3.01 -0.13 -7.36
C GLY A 39 2.20 0.35 -6.14
N LYS A 40 1.23 1.25 -6.37
CA LYS A 40 0.34 1.75 -5.29
C LYS A 40 -0.40 0.61 -4.59
N HIS A 41 -0.88 -0.37 -5.36
CA HIS A 41 -1.53 -1.59 -4.85
C HIS A 41 -0.64 -2.34 -3.85
N GLU A 42 0.55 -2.73 -4.28
CA GLU A 42 1.51 -3.49 -3.46
C GLU A 42 1.95 -2.70 -2.22
N LYS A 43 2.12 -1.37 -2.33
CA LYS A 43 2.44 -0.51 -1.19
C LYS A 43 1.32 -0.49 -0.14
N ILE A 44 0.05 -0.48 -0.56
CA ILE A 44 -1.10 -0.55 0.36
C ILE A 44 -1.17 -1.92 1.06
N GLU A 45 -0.99 -3.02 0.33
CA GLU A 45 -0.99 -4.36 0.90
C GLU A 45 0.12 -4.55 1.94
N LEU A 46 1.35 -4.12 1.61
CA LEU A 46 2.47 -4.15 2.54
C LEU A 46 2.22 -3.25 3.74
N ALA A 47 1.69 -2.05 3.52
CA ALA A 47 1.41 -1.13 4.61
C ALA A 47 0.34 -1.67 5.57
N ASP A 48 -0.73 -2.28 5.07
CA ASP A 48 -1.75 -2.89 5.92
C ASP A 48 -1.24 -4.13 6.66
N LYS A 49 -0.52 -5.01 5.96
CA LYS A 49 0.02 -6.26 6.51
C LYS A 49 1.02 -6.01 7.64
N TYR A 50 1.90 -5.02 7.48
CA TYR A 50 2.97 -4.69 8.44
C TYR A 50 2.66 -3.47 9.30
N LYS A 51 1.42 -2.94 9.23
CA LYS A 51 0.96 -1.76 9.96
C LYS A 51 1.88 -0.55 9.78
N LEU A 52 2.30 -0.27 8.56
CA LEU A 52 3.20 0.82 8.19
C LEU A 52 2.39 2.08 7.82
N ASP A 53 1.96 2.83 8.85
CA ASP A 53 1.06 3.96 8.72
C ASP A 53 1.59 5.07 7.78
N GLU A 54 2.90 5.35 7.81
CA GLU A 54 3.48 6.40 6.98
C GLU A 54 3.47 5.99 5.50
N LEU A 55 3.80 4.72 5.22
CA LEU A 55 3.70 4.16 3.87
C LEU A 55 2.24 4.18 3.38
N PHE A 56 1.30 3.82 4.24
CA PHE A 56 -0.12 3.83 3.92
C PHE A 56 -0.61 5.23 3.55
N ASN A 57 -0.34 6.21 4.42
CA ASN A 57 -0.77 7.59 4.24
C ASN A 57 -0.11 8.24 3.02
N HIS A 58 1.20 8.03 2.83
CA HIS A 58 1.90 8.50 1.65
C HIS A 58 1.30 7.89 0.38
N THR A 59 1.05 6.59 0.36
CA THR A 59 0.48 5.92 -0.81
C THR A 59 -0.94 6.39 -1.10
N LEU A 60 -1.77 6.58 -0.07
CA LEU A 60 -3.10 7.19 -0.19
C LEU A 60 -3.05 8.60 -0.78
N ALA A 61 -2.09 9.41 -0.36
CA ALA A 61 -1.90 10.77 -0.88
C ALA A 61 -1.56 10.78 -2.37
N MET A 62 -1.11 9.66 -2.95
CA MET A 62 -0.87 9.54 -4.39
C MET A 62 -2.14 9.17 -5.18
N PHE A 63 -3.26 8.81 -4.55
CA PHE A 63 -4.52 8.51 -5.24
C PHE A 63 -5.30 9.81 -5.45
N ASP A 64 -4.94 10.61 -6.46
CA ASP A 64 -5.56 11.94 -6.66
C ASP A 64 -6.67 11.95 -7.70
N GLU A 65 -6.79 10.87 -8.47
CA GLU A 65 -7.80 10.75 -9.50
C GLU A 65 -8.62 9.47 -9.36
N LYS A 66 -9.87 9.52 -9.85
CA LYS A 66 -10.71 8.31 -9.97
C LYS A 66 -10.01 7.22 -10.80
N SER A 67 -9.22 7.64 -11.80
CA SER A 67 -8.44 6.77 -12.69
C SER A 67 -7.44 5.90 -11.91
N ASP A 68 -6.87 6.41 -10.82
CA ASP A 68 -5.93 5.66 -9.98
C ASP A 68 -6.63 4.50 -9.27
N PHE A 69 -7.81 4.78 -8.70
CA PHE A 69 -8.63 3.76 -8.08
C PHE A 69 -9.06 2.70 -9.10
N ILE A 70 -9.44 3.10 -10.31
CA ILE A 70 -9.79 2.17 -11.38
C ILE A 70 -8.60 1.28 -11.75
N ARG A 71 -7.41 1.87 -11.89
CA ARG A 71 -6.20 1.18 -12.34
C ARG A 71 -5.60 0.27 -11.29
N HIS A 72 -5.63 0.69 -10.02
CA HIS A 72 -4.91 0.03 -8.93
C HIS A 72 -5.81 -0.73 -7.97
N CYS A 73 -7.10 -0.38 -7.85
CA CYS A 73 -8.06 -1.04 -6.97
C CYS A 73 -9.18 -1.76 -7.76
N ASN A 74 -9.13 -1.69 -9.10
CA ASN A 74 -10.04 -2.37 -10.03
C ASN A 74 -11.55 -2.09 -9.80
N ILE A 75 -11.90 -0.90 -9.29
CA ILE A 75 -13.25 -0.58 -8.77
C ILE A 75 -14.32 -0.48 -9.88
N LEU A 76 -13.93 -0.35 -11.16
CA LEU A 76 -14.88 -0.27 -12.29
C LEU A 76 -15.04 -1.58 -13.09
N ARG A 77 -14.26 -2.63 -12.78
CA ARG A 77 -14.47 -3.96 -13.39
C ARG A 77 -15.38 -4.86 -12.53
N CYS A 78 -16.14 -4.26 -11.61
CA CYS A 78 -17.13 -4.96 -10.81
C CYS A 78 -18.30 -5.43 -11.68
N HIS A 79 -18.19 -6.63 -12.23
CA HIS A 79 -19.38 -7.48 -12.33
C HIS A 79 -19.70 -7.92 -10.90
N GLU A 80 -20.87 -7.56 -10.39
CA GLU A 80 -21.47 -8.13 -9.16
C GLU A 80 -20.92 -7.68 -7.79
N GLY A 81 -20.32 -6.49 -7.69
CA GLY A 81 -20.02 -5.87 -6.39
C GLY A 81 -18.90 -6.52 -5.56
N HIS A 82 -18.23 -7.52 -6.14
CA HIS A 82 -17.03 -8.12 -5.57
C HIS A 82 -15.85 -7.16 -5.79
N LEU A 83 -15.16 -6.81 -4.71
CA LEU A 83 -14.00 -5.92 -4.71
C LEU A 83 -12.82 -6.70 -4.10
N PRO A 84 -12.21 -7.63 -4.85
CA PRO A 84 -11.23 -8.58 -4.29
C PRO A 84 -10.07 -7.87 -3.57
N PHE A 85 -9.67 -6.69 -4.05
CA PHE A 85 -8.65 -5.86 -3.42
C PHE A 85 -9.00 -5.42 -2.00
N PHE A 86 -10.27 -5.09 -1.75
CA PHE A 86 -10.72 -4.65 -0.44
C PHE A 86 -10.93 -5.86 0.49
N GLU A 87 -11.27 -7.03 -0.06
CA GLU A 87 -11.46 -8.25 0.75
C GLU A 87 -10.16 -8.78 1.36
N THR A 88 -9.01 -8.50 0.74
CA THR A 88 -7.69 -8.90 1.25
C THR A 88 -7.13 -7.96 2.32
N LEU A 89 -7.74 -6.79 2.51
CA LEU A 89 -7.27 -5.76 3.42
C LEU A 89 -8.07 -5.76 4.74
N SER A 90 -7.45 -5.23 5.79
CA SER A 90 -8.13 -5.00 7.05
C SER A 90 -9.29 -4.00 6.89
N VAL A 91 -10.26 -4.08 7.80
CA VAL A 91 -11.41 -3.14 7.86
C VAL A 91 -10.93 -1.69 7.93
N GLU A 92 -9.87 -1.42 8.70
CA GLU A 92 -9.30 -0.08 8.82
C GLU A 92 -8.75 0.44 7.49
N ALA A 93 -7.97 -0.38 6.77
CA ALA A 93 -7.43 -0.03 5.46
C ALA A 93 -8.54 0.24 4.44
N ASN A 94 -9.58 -0.60 4.42
CA ASN A 94 -10.75 -0.42 3.57
C ASN A 94 -11.48 0.88 3.83
N VAL A 95 -11.71 1.22 5.11
CA VAL A 95 -12.35 2.48 5.50
C VAL A 95 -11.55 3.67 5.00
N LYS A 96 -10.22 3.68 5.21
CA LYS A 96 -9.34 4.77 4.75
C LYS A 96 -9.37 4.93 3.22
N LEU A 97 -9.28 3.83 2.47
CA LEU A 97 -9.37 3.84 1.00
C LEU A 97 -10.73 4.35 0.51
N PHE A 98 -11.81 3.93 1.15
CA PHE A 98 -13.16 4.37 0.80
C PHE A 98 -13.35 5.88 1.03
N TYR A 99 -12.85 6.41 2.14
CA TYR A 99 -12.88 7.86 2.39
C TYR A 99 -12.08 8.65 1.35
N LYS A 100 -10.88 8.19 0.98
CA LYS A 100 -10.08 8.84 -0.07
C LYS A 100 -10.80 8.79 -1.43
N LEU A 101 -11.43 7.66 -1.78
CA LEU A 101 -12.25 7.55 -2.99
C LEU A 101 -13.39 8.57 -3.00
N ILE A 102 -14.10 8.74 -1.89
CA ILE A 102 -15.16 9.76 -1.77
C ILE A 102 -14.59 11.17 -1.95
N ALA A 103 -13.46 11.47 -1.31
CA ALA A 103 -12.81 12.78 -1.39
C ALA A 103 -12.45 13.12 -2.85
N VAL A 104 -11.77 12.20 -3.54
CA VAL A 104 -11.43 12.32 -4.96
C VAL A 104 -12.68 12.42 -5.84
N CYS A 105 -13.74 11.67 -5.52
CA CYS A 105 -14.97 11.73 -6.29
C CYS A 105 -15.69 13.08 -6.20
N ARG A 106 -15.56 13.75 -5.05
CA ARG A 106 -16.18 15.05 -4.77
C ARG A 106 -15.27 16.23 -5.14
N GLY A 107 -14.00 15.99 -5.44
CA GLY A 107 -13.04 17.02 -5.86
C GLY A 107 -12.46 17.84 -4.71
N TYR A 108 -12.29 17.23 -3.53
CA TYR A 108 -11.60 17.83 -2.38
C TYR A 108 -10.09 17.60 -2.43
#